data_AF-A0A0F3ISV4-F1
#
_entry.id   AF-A0A0F3ISV4-F1
#
_cell.length_a   1.000
_cell.length_b   1.000
_cell.length_c   1.000
_cell.angle_alpha   90.00
_cell.angle_beta   90.00
_cell.angle_gamma   90.00
#
_symmetry.space_group_name_H-M   'P 1'
#
loop_
_entity.id
_entity.type
_entity.pdbx_description
1 polymer ?
#
loop_
_entity_poly.entity_id
_entity_poly.type
_entity_poly.pdbx_seq_one_letter_code
_entity_poly.pdbx_strand_id
1 'polypeptide(L)'
;MSLRTALIGFGKMADTYAEDPIMAQHYRYVAHSQVLAEHTAFAWDCVIDPSAEARDRAKERWSIPQTFATVAEAAAAGYTPDCLVIATPPSLRAAALEPFPSVKAILVEKPLGPSLAEGEA
;
A
#
# COMPACT_ATOMS: atom_id res chain seq x y z
N MET A 1 -0.03 -20.62 -2.96
CA MET A 1 0.18 -19.50 -3.90
C MET A 1 0.11 -18.21 -3.09
N SER A 2 1.06 -17.30 -3.27
CA SER A 2 1.05 -15.96 -2.67
C SER A 2 0.57 -14.94 -3.71
N LEU A 3 -0.26 -13.98 -3.30
CA LEU A 3 -0.68 -12.85 -4.13
C LEU A 3 0.43 -11.81 -4.17
N ARG A 4 0.87 -11.41 -5.37
CA ARG A 4 1.82 -10.31 -5.52
C ARG A 4 1.15 -9.00 -5.10
N THR A 5 1.70 -8.32 -4.11
CA THR A 5 1.01 -7.21 -3.43
C THR A 5 1.82 -5.92 -3.51
N ALA A 6 1.16 -4.85 -3.94
CA ALA A 6 1.65 -3.49 -3.81
C ALA A 6 0.92 -2.73 -2.70
N LEU A 7 1.68 -1.94 -1.94
CA LEU A 7 1.15 -0.99 -0.96
C LEU A 7 1.29 0.44 -1.51
N ILE A 8 0.17 1.13 -1.66
CA ILE A 8 0.08 2.48 -2.24
C ILE A 8 -0.20 3.48 -1.13
N GLY A 9 0.69 4.48 -0.98
CA GLY A 9 0.72 5.39 0.15
C GLY A 9 1.44 4.76 1.34
N PHE A 10 2.60 5.31 1.71
CA PHE A 10 3.52 4.77 2.70
C PHE A 10 3.74 5.73 3.88
N GLY A 11 2.61 6.26 4.38
CA GLY A 11 2.54 7.15 5.55
C GLY A 11 2.30 6.38 6.86
N LYS A 12 1.57 7.01 7.79
CA LYS A 12 1.38 6.50 9.16
C LYS A 12 0.74 5.12 9.24
N MET A 13 -0.45 4.96 8.65
CA MET A 13 -1.18 3.68 8.65
C MET A 13 -0.45 2.56 7.90
N ALA A 14 0.36 2.94 6.91
CA ALA A 14 1.11 1.98 6.11
C ALA A 14 2.39 1.52 6.81
N ASP A 15 3.12 2.43 7.45
CA ASP A 15 4.47 2.18 7.99
C ASP A 15 4.66 2.75 9.40
N THR A 16 4.64 4.08 9.55
CA THR A 16 5.28 4.67 10.74
C THR A 16 4.57 4.41 12.06
N TYR A 17 3.30 3.98 12.05
CA TYR A 17 2.67 3.47 13.26
C TYR A 17 3.26 2.16 13.77
N ALA A 18 3.98 1.39 12.95
CA ALA A 18 4.72 0.21 13.37
C ALA A 18 5.74 0.50 14.49
N GLU A 19 6.12 1.76 14.70
CA GLU A 19 7.03 2.22 15.75
C GLU A 19 6.32 2.84 16.96
N ASP A 20 4.99 2.93 16.96
CA ASP A 20 4.24 3.55 18.06
C ASP A 20 4.30 2.64 19.31
N PRO A 21 5.03 3.03 20.38
CA PRO A 21 5.24 2.19 21.54
C PRO A 21 4.00 2.08 22.43
N ILE A 22 3.04 2.99 22.29
CA ILE A 22 1.77 2.94 23.02
C ILE A 22 0.86 1.93 22.34
N MET A 23 0.74 2.00 21.01
CA MET A 23 -0.12 1.08 20.25
C MET A 23 0.42 -0.37 20.30
N ALA A 24 1.74 -0.56 20.27
CA ALA A 24 2.38 -1.87 20.36
C ALA A 24 2.09 -2.64 21.67
N GLN A 25 1.63 -1.95 22.73
CA GLN A 25 1.21 -2.59 23.98
C GLN A 25 -0.16 -3.28 23.87
N HIS A 26 -0.99 -2.83 22.92
CA HIS A 26 -2.38 -3.25 22.80
C HIS A 26 -2.67 -4.07 21.55
N TYR A 27 -1.88 -3.87 20.49
CA TYR A 27 -2.11 -4.51 19.19
C TYR A 27 -0.84 -5.18 18.69
N ARG A 28 -1.00 -6.40 18.16
CA ARG A 28 0.08 -7.12 17.47
C ARG A 28 0.54 -6.39 16.21
N TYR A 29 -0.42 -5.83 15.47
CA TYR A 29 -0.16 -5.07 14.25
C TYR A 29 -0.88 -3.73 14.31
N VAL A 30 -0.16 -2.68 14.00
CA VAL A 30 -0.59 -1.29 14.07
C VAL A 30 -0.44 -0.58 12.71
N ALA A 31 0.31 -1.19 11.79
CA ALA A 31 0.47 -0.73 10.42
C ALA A 31 0.39 -1.90 9.41
N HIS A 32 0.00 -1.58 8.17
CA HIS A 32 -0.12 -2.58 7.09
C HIS A 32 1.20 -3.29 6.78
N SER A 33 2.32 -2.57 6.83
CA SER A 33 3.67 -3.12 6.62
C SER A 33 3.99 -4.32 7.52
N GLN A 34 3.60 -4.29 8.80
CA GLN A 34 3.85 -5.41 9.72
C GLN A 34 3.08 -6.67 9.29
N VAL A 35 1.82 -6.51 8.90
CA VAL A 35 1.00 -7.63 8.43
C VAL A 35 1.55 -8.18 7.12
N LEU A 36 1.87 -7.29 6.17
CA LEU A 36 2.37 -7.67 4.85
C LEU A 36 3.76 -8.32 4.91
N ALA A 37 4.61 -7.93 5.85
CA ALA A 37 5.92 -8.55 6.05
C ALA A 37 5.81 -9.96 6.66
N GLU A 38 4.81 -10.23 7.49
CA GLU A 38 4.67 -11.51 8.19
C GLU A 38 3.77 -12.51 7.43
N HIS A 39 2.73 -12.02 6.73
CA HIS A 39 1.67 -12.86 6.21
C HIS A 39 2.03 -13.50 4.86
N THR A 40 2.32 -14.81 4.87
CA THR A 40 2.82 -15.58 3.71
C THR A 40 1.90 -15.65 2.49
N ALA A 41 0.59 -15.37 2.64
CA ALA A 41 -0.31 -15.31 1.49
C ALA A 41 -0.11 -14.06 0.61
N PHE A 42 0.63 -13.05 1.08
CA PHE A 42 0.91 -11.83 0.34
C PHE A 42 2.41 -11.72 0.10
N ALA A 43 2.82 -11.75 -1.16
CA ALA A 43 4.18 -11.43 -1.57
C ALA A 43 4.28 -9.90 -1.72
N TRP A 44 4.55 -9.22 -0.61
CA TRP A 44 4.74 -7.77 -0.60
C TRP A 44 6.08 -7.41 -1.22
N ASP A 45 6.06 -6.97 -2.48
CA ASP A 45 7.26 -6.71 -3.28
C ASP A 45 7.34 -5.28 -3.81
N CYS A 46 6.32 -4.44 -3.54
CA CYS A 46 6.24 -3.10 -4.09
C CYS A 46 5.63 -2.06 -3.13
N VAL A 47 6.22 -0.88 -3.10
CA VAL A 47 5.68 0.33 -2.45
C VAL A 47 5.60 1.46 -3.46
N ILE A 48 4.45 2.14 -3.50
CA ILE A 48 4.22 3.29 -4.37
C ILE A 48 3.88 4.51 -3.51
N ASP A 49 4.78 5.49 -3.47
CA ASP A 49 4.59 6.72 -2.70
C ASP A 49 5.38 7.88 -3.34
N PRO A 50 4.80 9.09 -3.47
CA PRO A 50 5.50 10.23 -4.06
C PRO A 50 6.70 10.70 -3.24
N SER A 51 6.73 10.46 -1.92
CA SER A 51 7.85 10.82 -1.06
C SER A 51 9.05 9.90 -1.26
N ALA A 52 10.20 10.48 -1.63
CA ALA A 52 11.46 9.73 -1.72
C ALA A 52 11.83 9.09 -0.38
N GLU A 53 11.70 9.84 0.71
CA GLU A 53 11.98 9.36 2.06
C GLU A 53 11.13 8.13 2.42
N ALA A 54 9.86 8.11 2.03
CA ALA A 54 8.99 6.96 2.29
C ALA A 54 9.41 5.73 1.47
N ARG A 55 9.82 5.92 0.21
CA ARG A 55 10.37 4.84 -0.63
C ARG A 55 11.70 4.30 -0.08
N ASP A 56 12.56 5.18 0.43
CA ASP A 56 13.83 4.78 1.01
C ASP A 56 13.60 3.97 2.30
N ARG A 57 12.68 4.42 3.18
CA ARG A 57 12.26 3.62 4.35
C ARG A 57 11.71 2.25 3.95
N ALA A 58 10.90 2.16 2.90
CA ALA A 58 10.38 0.87 2.42
C ALA A 58 11.50 -0.09 2.05
N LYS A 59 12.53 0.39 1.35
CA LYS A 59 13.71 -0.42 0.99
C LYS A 59 14.53 -0.82 2.20
N GLU A 60 14.88 0.14 3.05
CA GLU A 60 15.81 -0.06 4.16
C GLU A 60 15.21 -0.91 5.28
N ARG A 61 13.98 -0.60 5.68
CA ARG A 61 13.32 -1.24 6.82
C ARG A 61 12.68 -2.57 6.46
N TRP A 62 12.08 -2.64 5.27
CA TRP A 62 11.24 -3.76 4.87
C TRP A 62 11.81 -4.56 3.70
N SER A 63 13.00 -4.19 3.20
CA SER A 63 13.67 -4.87 2.09
C SER A 63 12.83 -4.94 0.82
N ILE A 64 11.98 -3.92 0.59
CA ILE A 64 11.08 -3.89 -0.58
C ILE A 64 11.91 -3.71 -1.86
N PRO A 65 11.84 -4.66 -2.82
CA PRO A 65 12.70 -4.63 -3.99
C PRO A 65 12.27 -3.59 -5.03
N GLN A 66 10.99 -3.21 -5.07
CA GLN A 66 10.46 -2.28 -6.07
C GLN A 66 9.79 -1.09 -5.41
N THR A 67 10.16 0.12 -5.82
CA THR A 67 9.51 1.34 -5.36
C THR A 67 9.31 2.31 -6.51
N PHE A 68 8.14 2.94 -6.58
CA PHE A 68 7.80 3.92 -7.62
C PHE A 68 7.22 5.18 -7.00
N ALA A 69 7.39 6.34 -7.65
CA ALA A 69 6.79 7.57 -7.15
C ALA A 69 5.29 7.63 -7.47
N THR A 70 4.86 6.97 -8.55
CA THR A 70 3.47 6.94 -9.00
C THR A 70 3.04 5.57 -9.49
N VAL A 71 1.72 5.33 -9.53
CA VAL A 71 1.13 4.11 -10.11
C VAL A 71 1.39 4.00 -11.61
N ALA A 72 1.46 5.14 -12.31
CA ALA A 72 1.77 5.19 -13.73
C ALA A 72 3.22 4.74 -14.01
N GLU A 73 4.19 5.16 -13.19
CA GLU A 73 5.57 4.69 -13.29
C GLU A 73 5.69 3.17 -13.06
N ALA A 74 4.99 2.64 -12.05
CA ALA A 74 4.96 1.21 -11.79
C ALA A 74 4.39 0.43 -12.99
N ALA A 75 3.26 0.86 -13.53
CA ALA A 75 2.65 0.24 -14.71
C ALA A 75 3.55 0.34 -15.96
N ALA A 76 4.19 1.48 -16.19
CA ALA A 76 5.13 1.67 -17.29
C ALA A 76 6.38 0.78 -17.17
N ALA A 77 6.79 0.45 -15.94
CA ALA A 77 7.84 -0.53 -15.67
C ALA A 77 7.39 -2.00 -15.83
N GLY A 78 6.12 -2.23 -16.20
CA GLY A 78 5.55 -3.57 -16.38
C GLY A 78 5.18 -4.27 -15.06
N TYR A 79 5.06 -3.52 -13.96
CA TYR A 79 4.63 -4.08 -12.69
C TYR A 79 3.14 -4.48 -12.73
N THR A 80 2.84 -5.71 -12.31
CA THR A 80 1.51 -6.31 -12.36
C THR A 80 1.15 -6.95 -11.01
N PRO A 81 0.46 -6.23 -10.11
CA PRO A 81 0.05 -6.78 -8.82
C PRO A 81 -1.20 -7.65 -8.93
N ASP A 82 -1.27 -8.68 -8.09
CA ASP A 82 -2.51 -9.42 -7.82
C ASP A 82 -3.39 -8.69 -6.81
N CYS A 83 -2.78 -7.99 -5.85
CA CYS A 83 -3.47 -7.31 -4.76
C CYS A 83 -2.92 -5.88 -4.55
N LEU A 84 -3.83 -4.94 -4.30
CA LEU A 84 -3.49 -3.58 -3.89
C LEU A 84 -3.93 -3.33 -2.45
N VAL A 85 -3.03 -2.80 -1.63
CA VAL A 85 -3.37 -2.17 -0.35
C VAL A 85 -3.27 -0.66 -0.54
N ILE A 86 -4.36 0.06 -0.38
CA ILE A 86 -4.46 1.51 -0.67
C ILE A 86 -4.63 2.27 0.64
N ALA A 87 -3.56 2.93 1.06
CA ALA A 87 -3.49 3.77 2.27
C ALA A 87 -3.29 5.26 1.92
N THR A 88 -3.72 5.69 0.74
CA THR A 88 -3.71 7.09 0.29
C THR A 88 -4.92 7.88 0.80
N PRO A 89 -4.88 9.23 0.74
CA PRO A 89 -6.06 10.07 0.94
C PRO A 89 -7.25 9.65 0.04
N PRO A 90 -8.51 9.78 0.50
CA PRO A 90 -9.69 9.31 -0.24
C PRO A 90 -9.80 9.79 -1.68
N SER A 91 -9.41 11.05 -1.94
CA SER A 91 -9.47 11.67 -3.27
C SER A 91 -8.52 11.05 -4.31
N LEU A 92 -7.58 10.19 -3.91
CA LEU A 92 -6.56 9.62 -4.81
C LEU A 92 -6.78 8.12 -5.09
N ARG A 93 -7.82 7.51 -4.53
CA ARG A 93 -7.92 6.04 -4.49
C ARG A 93 -8.42 5.43 -5.78
N ALA A 94 -9.44 6.02 -6.40
CA ALA A 94 -9.97 5.55 -7.68
C ALA A 94 -8.88 5.55 -8.77
N ALA A 95 -8.06 6.60 -8.81
CA ALA A 95 -6.94 6.73 -9.75
C ALA A 95 -5.86 5.65 -9.59
N ALA A 96 -5.80 4.97 -8.44
CA ALA A 96 -4.84 3.90 -8.21
C ALA A 96 -5.19 2.59 -8.96
N LEU A 97 -6.44 2.45 -9.42
CA LEU A 97 -6.95 1.23 -10.02
C LEU A 97 -6.77 1.18 -11.55
N GLU A 98 -6.92 2.32 -12.22
CA GLU A 98 -6.88 2.43 -13.68
C GLU A 98 -5.61 1.80 -14.31
N PRO A 99 -4.39 1.96 -13.75
CA PRO A 99 -3.18 1.37 -14.33
C PRO A 99 -3.06 -0.15 -14.16
N PHE A 100 -3.90 -0.78 -13.33
CA PHE A 100 -3.76 -2.19 -12.95
C PHE A 100 -5.07 -2.99 -13.17
N PRO A 101 -5.52 -3.17 -14.43
CA PRO A 101 -6.81 -3.82 -14.74
C PRO A 101 -6.86 -5.33 -14.41
N SER A 102 -5.72 -5.94 -14.07
CA SER A 102 -5.61 -7.37 -13.73
C SER A 102 -5.64 -7.65 -12.22
N VAL A 103 -5.77 -6.62 -11.38
CA VAL A 103 -5.84 -6.76 -9.93
C VAL A 103 -7.04 -7.62 -9.55
N LYS A 104 -6.80 -8.58 -8.65
CA LYS A 104 -7.79 -9.56 -8.18
C LYS A 104 -8.46 -9.12 -6.89
N ALA A 105 -7.77 -8.34 -6.06
CA ALA A 105 -8.27 -7.90 -4.76
C ALA A 105 -7.73 -6.52 -4.37
N ILE A 106 -8.56 -5.73 -3.71
CA ILE A 106 -8.22 -4.41 -3.20
C ILE A 106 -8.57 -4.36 -1.71
N LEU A 107 -7.58 -4.04 -0.87
CA LEU A 107 -7.80 -3.54 0.48
C LEU A 107 -7.65 -2.02 0.44
N VAL A 108 -8.64 -1.31 0.94
CA VAL A 108 -8.64 0.16 0.93
C VAL A 108 -8.95 0.66 2.33
N GLU A 109 -8.18 1.64 2.79
CA GLU A 109 -8.46 2.30 4.05
C GLU A 109 -9.84 2.94 4.06
N LYS A 110 -10.37 3.32 5.21
CA LYS A 110 -11.59 4.16 5.27
C LYS A 110 -11.23 5.65 5.21
N PRO A 111 -12.14 6.54 4.78
CA PRO A 111 -13.39 6.30 4.04
C PRO A 111 -13.16 6.12 2.53
N LEU A 112 -13.95 5.29 1.84
CA LEU A 112 -13.73 4.88 0.44
C LEU A 112 -13.43 6.05 -0.53
N GLY A 113 -14.27 7.10 -0.50
CA GLY A 113 -14.08 8.37 -1.21
C GLY A 113 -14.35 9.57 -0.29
N PRO A 114 -14.12 10.81 -0.75
CA PRO A 114 -14.35 12.01 0.05
C PRO A 114 -15.85 12.37 0.17
N SER A 115 -16.70 11.77 -0.65
CA SER A 115 -18.16 11.89 -0.60
C SER A 115 -18.83 10.53 -0.89
N LEU A 116 -20.15 10.41 -0.63
CA LEU A 116 -20.92 9.21 -0.97
C LEU A 116 -20.89 8.95 -2.48
N ALA A 117 -21.16 9.99 -3.28
CA ALA A 117 -21.18 9.89 -4.73
C ALA A 117 -19.84 9.42 -5.31
N GLU A 118 -18.71 9.91 -4.77
CA GLU A 118 -17.38 9.48 -5.20
C GLU A 118 -17.00 8.09 -4.69
N GLY A 119 -17.66 7.58 -3.64
CA GLY A 119 -17.48 6.19 -3.19
C GLY A 119 -18.30 5.18 -3.98
N GLU A 120 -19.37 5.61 -4.64
CA GLU A 120 -20.25 4.76 -5.48
C GLU A 120 -19.74 4.58 -6.91
N ALA A 121 -18.86 5.48 -7.37
CA ALA A 121 -18.26 5.48 -8.70
C ALA A 121 -17.08 4.51 -8.82
#